data_AF-A0A0T9PT55-F1
#
_entry.id   AF-A0A0T9PT55-F1
#
_cell.length_a   1.000
_cell.length_b   1.000
_cell.length_c   1.000
_cell.angle_alpha   90.00
_cell.angle_beta   90.00
_cell.angle_gamma   90.00
#
_symmetry.space_group_name_H-M   'P 1'
#
loop_
_entity.id
_entity.type
_entity.pdbx_description
1 polymer ?
#
loop_
_entity_poly.entity_id
_entity_poly.type
_entity_poly.pdbx_seq_one_letter_code
_entity_poly.pdbx_strand_id
1 'polypeptide(L)'
;MISVLFSACLTLALTSCANKSVPRPAVTCPVLLPSESALIECEVPEFVGTTWGDSGLYALALKRELRICKGRLDEVIGWKGNIIIKKHYD
;
A
#
# COMPACT_ATOMS: atom_id res chain seq x y z
N MET A 1 -7.22 31.19 -54.89
CA MET A 1 -6.01 31.24 -54.04
C MET A 1 -6.35 31.36 -52.55
N ILE A 2 -7.42 32.08 -52.16
CA ILE A 2 -7.86 32.23 -50.75
C ILE A 2 -8.29 30.90 -50.09
N SER A 3 -9.01 30.00 -50.77
CA SER A 3 -9.53 28.76 -50.15
C SER A 3 -8.44 27.77 -49.74
N VAL A 4 -7.29 27.81 -50.42
CA VAL A 4 -6.14 26.95 -50.09
C VAL A 4 -5.48 27.42 -48.79
N LEU A 5 -5.42 28.74 -48.57
CA LEU A 5 -4.91 29.35 -47.34
C LEU A 5 -5.81 29.04 -46.14
N PHE A 6 -7.12 29.09 -46.31
CA PHE A 6 -8.07 28.73 -45.25
C PHE A 6 -7.99 27.25 -44.87
N SER A 7 -7.89 26.36 -45.85
CA SER A 7 -7.75 24.92 -45.62
C SER A 7 -6.46 24.58 -44.88
N ALA A 8 -5.34 25.19 -45.27
CA ALA A 8 -4.04 25.01 -44.61
C ALA A 8 -4.03 25.56 -43.18
N CYS A 9 -4.70 26.67 -42.92
CA CYS A 9 -4.79 27.25 -41.58
C CYS A 9 -5.65 26.38 -40.64
N LEU A 10 -6.74 25.80 -41.16
CA LEU A 10 -7.62 24.90 -40.41
C LEU A 10 -6.90 23.62 -39.98
N THR A 11 -6.09 23.02 -40.86
CA THR A 11 -5.34 21.79 -40.54
C THR A 11 -4.23 22.05 -39.51
N LEU A 12 -3.53 23.18 -39.60
CA LEU A 12 -2.55 23.62 -38.59
C LEU A 12 -3.19 23.79 -37.20
N ALA A 13 -4.37 24.42 -37.14
CA ALA A 13 -5.09 24.61 -35.88
C ALA A 13 -5.56 23.27 -35.26
N LEU A 14 -6.03 22.33 -36.08
CA LEU A 14 -6.46 21.00 -35.62
C LEU A 14 -5.31 20.15 -35.07
N THR A 15 -4.09 20.29 -35.61
CA THR A 15 -2.91 19.54 -35.11
C THR A 15 -2.41 20.07 -33.76
N SER A 16 -2.68 21.34 -33.43
CA SER A 16 -2.32 21.96 -32.16
C SER A 16 -3.23 21.51 -31.01
N CYS A 17 -4.50 21.20 -31.31
CA CYS A 17 -5.46 20.62 -30.36
C CYS A 17 -5.30 19.11 -30.17
N ALA A 18 -4.33 18.47 -30.83
CA ALA A 18 -3.90 17.14 -30.45
C ALA A 18 -3.18 17.27 -29.10
N ASN A 19 -3.99 17.26 -28.04
CA ASN A 19 -3.58 17.18 -26.65
C ASN A 19 -2.74 15.92 -26.51
N LYS A 20 -1.44 16.03 -26.78
CA LYS A 20 -0.48 15.01 -26.38
C LYS A 20 -0.60 15.03 -24.88
N SER A 21 -1.20 13.98 -24.33
CA SER A 21 -1.18 13.74 -22.89
C SER A 21 0.30 13.75 -22.52
N VAL A 22 0.77 14.89 -22.01
CA VAL A 22 2.02 14.93 -21.26
C VAL A 22 1.82 13.83 -20.24
N PRO A 23 2.64 12.75 -20.24
CA PRO A 23 2.56 11.77 -19.19
C PRO A 23 2.80 12.56 -17.92
N ARG A 24 1.73 12.84 -17.16
CA ARG A 24 1.88 13.39 -15.82
C ARG A 24 2.80 12.37 -15.15
N PRO A 25 3.98 12.76 -14.65
CA PRO A 25 4.79 11.84 -13.89
C PRO A 25 3.83 11.27 -12.85
N ALA A 26 3.69 9.94 -12.84
CA ALA A 26 2.85 9.28 -11.86
C ALA A 26 3.29 9.86 -10.53
N VAL A 27 2.41 10.63 -9.89
CA VAL A 27 2.67 11.15 -8.57
C VAL A 27 2.65 9.90 -7.73
N THR A 28 3.81 9.29 -7.57
CA THR A 28 4.03 8.19 -6.64
C THR A 28 3.90 8.84 -5.29
N CYS A 29 2.67 9.06 -4.83
CA CYS A 29 2.42 9.45 -3.46
C CYS A 29 3.17 8.42 -2.63
N PRO A 30 4.16 8.82 -1.81
CA PRO A 30 4.84 7.88 -0.96
C PRO A 30 3.76 7.30 -0.05
N VAL A 31 3.40 6.05 -0.31
CA VAL A 31 2.59 5.26 0.62
C VAL A 31 3.48 5.15 1.84
N LEU A 32 3.23 6.01 2.84
CA LEU A 32 3.89 5.95 4.13
C LEU A 32 3.66 4.54 4.63
N LEU A 33 4.71 3.75 4.81
CA LEU A 33 4.63 2.40 5.38
C LEU A 33 4.11 2.49 6.83
N PRO A 34 3.54 1.41 7.39
CA PRO A 34 3.28 1.35 8.83
C PRO A 34 4.61 1.46 9.60
N SER A 35 4.55 1.63 10.92
CA SER A 35 5.78 1.70 11.72
C SER A 35 6.64 0.46 11.53
N GLU A 36 7.95 0.62 11.57
CA GLU A 36 8.89 -0.50 11.41
C GLU A 36 8.68 -1.57 12.49
N SER A 37 8.35 -1.15 13.71
CA SER A 37 8.00 -2.03 14.82
C SER A 37 6.78 -2.92 14.51
N ALA A 38 5.82 -2.45 13.71
CA ALA A 38 4.67 -3.24 13.29
C ALA A 38 5.03 -4.31 12.23
N LEU A 39 6.19 -4.16 11.57
CA LEU A 39 6.62 -4.99 10.43
C LEU A 39 7.63 -6.10 10.78
N ILE A 40 8.11 -6.19 12.02
CA ILE A 40 8.94 -7.29 12.51
C ILE A 40 8.18 -8.65 12.36
N GLU A 41 8.88 -9.75 12.15
CA GLU A 41 8.24 -11.07 12.11
C GLU A 41 7.59 -11.42 13.47
N CYS A 42 6.54 -12.24 13.44
CA CYS A 42 5.92 -12.73 14.67
C CYS A 42 6.70 -13.94 15.18
N GLU A 43 7.16 -13.86 16.43
CA GLU A 43 7.91 -14.95 17.03
C GLU A 43 7.00 -16.15 17.31
N VAL A 44 7.49 -17.34 16.95
CA VAL A 44 6.84 -18.60 17.25
C VAL A 44 7.86 -19.42 18.04
N PRO A 45 7.62 -19.69 19.33
CA PRO A 45 8.55 -20.49 20.11
C PRO A 45 8.66 -21.90 19.51
N GLU A 46 9.80 -22.53 19.70
CA GLU A 46 9.98 -23.94 19.34
C GLU A 46 9.37 -24.85 20.42
N PHE A 47 8.74 -25.95 20.00
CA PHE A 47 8.29 -26.99 20.93
C PHE A 47 9.33 -28.09 21.08
N VAL A 48 9.98 -28.16 22.25
CA VAL A 48 11.01 -29.15 22.58
C VAL A 48 10.55 -30.17 23.65
N GLY A 49 9.27 -30.15 23.99
CA GLY A 49 8.69 -30.94 25.07
C GLY A 49 8.43 -32.40 24.71
N THR A 50 8.35 -33.26 25.73
CA THR A 50 8.01 -34.70 25.56
C THR A 50 6.80 -35.12 26.40
N THR A 51 6.27 -34.22 27.23
CA THR A 51 5.14 -34.47 28.11
C THR A 51 3.95 -33.55 27.81
N TRP A 52 2.77 -33.94 28.29
CA TRP A 52 1.59 -33.07 28.26
C TRP A 52 1.77 -31.77 29.05
N GLY A 53 2.58 -31.80 30.12
CA GLY A 53 2.94 -30.61 30.89
C GLY A 53 3.72 -29.61 30.04
N ASP A 54 4.67 -30.10 29.25
CA ASP A 54 5.46 -29.26 28.34
C ASP A 54 4.57 -28.62 27.26
N SER A 55 3.59 -29.36 26.74
CA SER A 55 2.60 -28.82 25.80
C SER A 55 1.80 -27.66 26.42
N GLY A 56 1.45 -27.76 27.70
CA GLY A 56 0.77 -26.68 28.43
C GLY A 56 1.64 -25.44 28.60
N LEU A 57 2.92 -25.62 28.94
CA LEU A 57 3.89 -24.52 29.03
C LEU A 57 4.16 -23.87 27.67
N TYR A 58 4.30 -24.68 26.63
CA TYR A 58 4.42 -24.22 25.25
C TYR A 58 3.20 -23.41 24.81
N ALA A 59 1.99 -23.89 25.06
CA ALA A 59 0.77 -23.17 24.73
C ALA A 59 0.69 -21.81 25.45
N LEU A 60 1.19 -21.72 26.69
CA LEU A 60 1.25 -20.45 27.42
C LEU A 60 2.26 -19.48 26.80
N ALA A 61 3.46 -19.96 26.44
CA ALA A 61 4.48 -19.18 25.76
C ALA A 61 3.99 -18.69 24.38
N LEU A 62 3.44 -19.59 23.57
CA LEU A 62 2.86 -19.27 22.27
C LEU A 62 1.72 -18.25 22.40
N LYS A 63 0.84 -18.37 23.40
CA LYS A 63 -0.23 -17.40 23.65
C LYS A 63 0.29 -16.00 24.00
N ARG A 64 1.47 -15.90 24.63
CA ARG A 64 2.11 -14.61 24.89
C ARG A 64 2.60 -13.99 23.58
N GLU A 65 3.37 -14.73 22.79
CA GLU A 65 3.92 -14.22 21.53
C GLU A 65 2.82 -13.85 20.54
N LEU A 66 1.76 -14.65 20.44
CA LEU A 66 0.60 -14.33 19.60
C LEU A 66 -0.13 -13.06 20.04
N ARG A 67 -0.17 -12.75 21.35
CA ARG A 67 -0.76 -11.49 21.83
C ARG A 67 0.08 -10.28 21.44
N ILE A 68 1.40 -10.41 21.48
CA ILE A 68 2.33 -9.36 21.04
C ILE A 68 2.21 -9.17 19.52
N CYS A 69 2.27 -10.25 18.76
CA CYS A 69 2.07 -10.27 17.31
C CYS A 69 0.75 -9.62 16.91
N LYS A 70 -0.35 -9.95 17.60
CA LYS A 70 -1.66 -9.34 17.35
C LYS A 70 -1.62 -7.82 17.49
N GLY A 71 -1.02 -7.27 18.55
CA GLY A 71 -0.95 -5.82 18.74
C GLY A 71 -0.24 -5.11 17.58
N ARG A 72 0.82 -5.73 17.06
CA ARG A 72 1.58 -5.23 15.91
C ARG A 72 0.76 -5.34 14.61
N LEU A 73 0.01 -6.43 14.43
CA LEU A 73 -0.90 -6.60 13.30
C LEU A 73 -2.05 -5.59 13.33
N ASP A 74 -2.62 -5.31 14.50
CA ASP A 74 -3.70 -4.32 14.68
C ASP A 74 -3.24 -2.93 14.22
N GLU A 75 -1.97 -2.57 14.44
CA GLU A 75 -1.37 -1.33 13.93
C GLU A 75 -1.31 -1.29 12.39
N VAL A 76 -0.88 -2.38 11.75
CA VAL A 76 -0.87 -2.50 10.28
C VAL A 76 -2.28 -2.41 9.71
N ILE A 77 -3.26 -3.05 10.35
CA ILE A 77 -4.67 -3.01 9.93
C ILE A 77 -5.20 -1.56 10.03
N GLY A 78 -4.95 -0.89 11.15
CA GLY A 78 -5.34 0.51 11.34
C GLY A 78 -4.70 1.45 10.32
N TRP A 79 -3.41 1.27 10.06
CA TRP A 79 -2.69 1.98 9.00
C TRP A 79 -3.32 1.79 7.62
N LYS A 80 -3.63 0.54 7.23
CA LYS A 80 -4.28 0.23 5.96
C LYS A 80 -5.66 0.91 5.87
N GLY A 81 -6.42 0.91 6.95
CA GLY A 81 -7.70 1.61 7.04
C GLY A 81 -7.56 3.12 6.79
N ASN A 82 -6.57 3.77 7.41
CA ASN A 82 -6.31 5.20 7.23
C ASN A 82 -5.91 5.56 5.79
N ILE A 83 -5.15 4.70 5.10
CA ILE A 83 -4.83 4.90 3.68
C ILE A 83 -6.09 4.83 2.82
N ILE A 84 -6.95 3.84 3.06
CA ILE A 84 -8.20 3.68 2.30
C ILE A 84 -9.10 4.91 2.49
N ILE A 85 -9.23 5.40 3.73
CA ILE A 85 -10.02 6.59 4.04
C ILE A 85 -9.44 7.84 3.36
N LYS A 86 -8.13 8.07 3.43
CA LYS A 86 -7.49 9.21 2.73
C LYS A 86 -7.75 9.17 1.23
N LYS A 87 -7.59 8.00 0.60
CA LYS A 87 -7.86 7.83 -0.84
C LYS A 87 -9.31 8.09 -1.25
N HIS A 88 -10.28 8.00 -0.34
CA HIS A 88 -11.67 8.32 -0.65
C HIS A 88 -11.92 9.84 -0.59
N TYR A 89 -11.18 10.58 0.23
CA TYR A 89 -11.39 12.01 0.43
C TYR A 89 -10.61 12.90 -0.56
N ASP A 90 -9.51 12.38 -1.13
CA ASP A 90 -8.70 13.01 -2.19
C ASP A 90 -9.23 12.69 -3.61
#